data_AF-A0A925ICA0-F1
#
_entry.id   AF-A0A925ICA0-F1
#
_cell.length_a   1.000
_cell.length_b   1.000
_cell.length_c   1.000
_cell.angle_alpha   90.00
_cell.angle_beta   90.00
_cell.angle_gamma   90.00
#
_symmetry.space_group_name_H-M   'P 1'
#
loop_
_entity.id
_entity.type
_entity.pdbx_description
1 polymer ?
#
loop_
_entity_poly.entity_id
_entity_poly.type
_entity_poly.pdbx_seq_one_letter_code
_entity_poly.pdbx_strand_id
1 'polypeptide(L)'
;MLLPANEIIIAQTKKWITDVVVGCNFCPFAAREVKRDSISYQVLQNATMETALESVAAIFQQLETNPEIETSLLILPDSFQG
;
A
#
# COMPACT_ATOMS: atom_id res chain seq x y z
N MET A 1 14.35 1.04 20.36
CA MET A 1 14.66 1.29 18.94
C MET A 1 13.36 1.83 18.33
N LEU A 2 13.33 3.09 17.91
CA LEU A 2 12.14 3.69 17.29
C LEU A 2 12.17 3.35 15.80
N LEU A 3 11.10 2.76 15.28
CA LEU A 3 10.95 2.56 13.84
C LEU A 3 10.69 3.92 13.18
N PRO A 4 11.25 4.21 12.00
CA PRO A 4 10.90 5.41 11.24
C PRO A 4 9.39 5.45 10.93
N ALA A 5 8.82 6.65 10.84
CA ALA A 5 7.37 6.86 10.74
C ALA A 5 6.70 6.04 9.63
N ASN A 6 7.35 5.89 8.48
CA ASN A 6 6.83 5.11 7.35
C ASN A 6 6.71 3.62 7.67
N GLU A 7 7.66 3.04 8.42
CA GLU A 7 7.60 1.62 8.81
C GLU A 7 6.42 1.36 9.76
N ILE A 8 6.12 2.30 10.65
CA ILE A 8 4.95 2.23 11.53
C ILE A 8 3.66 2.26 10.71
N ILE A 9 3.55 3.21 9.77
CA ILE A 9 2.38 3.34 8.89
C ILE A 9 2.17 2.04 8.09
N ILE A 10 3.22 1.51 7.46
CA ILE A 10 3.15 0.26 6.70
C ILE A 10 2.74 -0.90 7.61
N ALA A 11 3.30 -1.03 8.81
CA ALA A 11 2.94 -2.08 9.75
C ALA A 11 1.46 -1.99 10.17
N GLN A 12 0.96 -0.78 10.42
CA GLN A 12 -0.46 -0.55 10.74
C GLN A 12 -1.37 -0.88 9.56
N THR A 13 -1.00 -0.50 8.33
CA THR A 13 -1.74 -0.85 7.11
C THR A 13 -1.73 -2.36 6.87
N LYS A 14 -0.59 -3.05 7.04
CA LYS A 14 -0.49 -4.52 6.96
C LYS A 14 -1.43 -5.20 7.97
N LYS A 15 -1.48 -4.69 9.20
CA LYS A 15 -2.39 -5.18 10.24
C LYS A 15 -3.86 -4.98 9.85
N TRP A 16 -4.22 -3.79 9.37
CA TRP A 16 -5.58 -3.51 8.91
C TRP A 16 -6.00 -4.43 7.74
N ILE A 17 -5.12 -4.69 6.78
CA ILE A 17 -5.40 -5.64 5.69
C ILE A 17 -5.68 -7.03 6.25
N THR A 18 -4.86 -7.49 7.20
CA THR A 18 -5.00 -8.84 7.76
C THR A 18 -6.25 -8.97 8.62
N ASP A 19 -6.49 -8.04 9.53
CA ASP A 19 -7.56 -8.13 10.52
C ASP A 19 -8.93 -7.75 9.94
N VAL A 20 -8.96 -6.80 8.99
CA VAL A 20 -10.21 -6.25 8.45
C VAL A 20 -10.46 -6.72 7.03
N VAL A 21 -9.55 -6.46 6.09
CA VAL A 21 -9.80 -6.79 4.66
C VAL A 21 -9.90 -8.31 4.46
N VAL A 22 -8.95 -9.06 5.02
CA VAL A 22 -8.93 -10.53 4.98
C VAL A 22 -9.83 -11.11 6.08
N GLY A 23 -9.68 -10.64 7.32
CA GLY A 23 -10.43 -11.16 8.47
C GLY A 23 -11.95 -11.03 8.34
N CYS A 24 -12.45 -9.94 7.77
CA CYS A 24 -13.88 -9.73 7.50
C CYS A 24 -14.30 -10.13 6.07
N ASN A 25 -13.40 -10.74 5.29
CA ASN A 25 -13.64 -11.19 3.91
C ASN A 25 -14.18 -10.09 2.96
N PHE A 26 -13.65 -8.86 3.06
CA PHE A 26 -14.02 -7.77 2.16
C PHE A 26 -13.42 -7.89 0.77
N CYS A 27 -12.25 -8.51 0.66
CA CYS A 27 -11.63 -8.81 -0.63
C CYS A 27 -11.30 -10.30 -0.72
N PRO A 28 -11.93 -11.06 -1.64
CA PRO A 28 -11.66 -12.49 -1.79
C PRO A 28 -10.24 -12.78 -2.32
N PHE A 29 -9.56 -11.77 -2.88
CA PHE A 29 -8.24 -11.92 -3.50
C PHE A 29 -7.09 -11.54 -2.56
N ALA A 30 -7.33 -10.67 -1.58
CA ALA A 30 -6.27 -10.11 -0.72
C ALA A 30 -5.52 -11.18 0.09
N ALA A 31 -6.21 -12.22 0.57
CA ALA A 31 -5.60 -13.26 1.39
C ALA A 31 -4.48 -14.02 0.66
N ARG A 32 -4.59 -14.18 -0.66
CA ARG A 32 -3.56 -14.84 -1.48
C ARG A 32 -2.30 -14.01 -1.54
N GLU A 33 -2.44 -12.72 -1.82
CA GLU A 33 -1.29 -11.83 -2.02
C GLU A 33 -0.59 -11.49 -0.68
N VAL A 34 -1.33 -11.39 0.43
CA VAL A 34 -0.73 -11.31 1.78
C VAL A 34 0.15 -12.52 2.08
N LYS A 35 -0.30 -13.75 1.73
CA LYS A 35 0.48 -14.97 1.97
C LYS A 35 1.71 -15.09 1.06
N ARG A 36 1.64 -14.52 -0.14
CA ARG A 36 2.74 -14.52 -1.12
C ARG A 36 3.75 -13.39 -0.89
N ASP A 37 3.45 -12.48 0.03
CA ASP A 37 4.21 -11.24 0.26
C ASP A 37 4.40 -10.43 -1.05
N SER A 38 3.39 -10.48 -1.92
CA SER A 38 3.38 -9.83 -3.24
C SER A 38 2.69 -8.45 -3.22
N ILE A 39 2.51 -7.89 -2.02
CA ILE A 39 1.94 -6.55 -1.82
C ILE A 39 3.06 -5.55 -1.58
N SER A 40 3.19 -4.57 -2.46
CA SER A 40 4.09 -3.42 -2.30
C SER A 40 3.38 -2.27 -1.58
N TYR A 41 4.10 -1.59 -0.69
CA TYR A 41 3.58 -0.50 0.12
C TYR A 41 4.42 0.75 -0.12
N GLN A 42 3.78 1.84 -0.53
CA GLN A 42 4.42 3.14 -0.71
C GLN A 42 3.72 4.16 0.17
N VAL A 43 4.46 4.90 0.99
CA VAL A 43 3.92 5.99 1.81
C VAL A 43 4.27 7.31 1.16
N LEU A 44 3.26 8.09 0.79
CA LEU A 44 3.41 9.44 0.24
C LEU A 44 2.85 10.45 1.23
N GLN A 45 3.76 11.10 1.98
CA GLN A 45 3.41 12.16 2.92
C GLN A 45 3.16 13.48 2.20
N ASN A 46 2.30 14.32 2.76
CA ASN A 46 1.96 15.65 2.24
C ASN A 46 1.55 15.64 0.76
N ALA A 47 0.81 14.61 0.36
CA ALA A 47 0.43 14.39 -1.02
C ALA A 47 -0.43 15.53 -1.57
N THR A 48 -0.03 16.06 -2.73
CA THR A 48 -0.85 16.89 -3.60
C THR A 48 -1.49 16.02 -4.69
N MET A 49 -2.52 16.53 -5.38
CA MET A 49 -3.11 15.81 -6.52
C MET A 49 -2.06 15.41 -7.57
N GLU A 50 -1.15 16.33 -7.91
CA GLU A 50 -0.08 16.10 -8.89
C GLU A 50 0.85 14.96 -8.44
N THR A 51 1.42 15.05 -7.24
CA THR A 51 2.34 14.03 -6.72
C THR A 51 1.68 12.67 -6.50
N ALA A 52 0.39 12.65 -6.15
CA ALA A 52 -0.38 11.41 -6.04
C ALA A 52 -0.55 10.75 -7.42
N LEU A 53 -0.89 11.52 -8.47
CA LEU A 53 -1.00 11.00 -9.83
C LEU A 53 0.34 10.48 -10.36
N GLU A 54 1.43 11.22 -10.12
CA GLU A 54 2.78 10.77 -10.46
C GLU A 54 3.14 9.46 -9.76
N SER A 55 2.81 9.33 -8.47
CA SER A 55 3.04 8.11 -7.70
C SER A 55 2.24 6.93 -8.23
N VAL A 56 0.98 7.15 -8.63
CA VAL A 56 0.14 6.12 -9.26
C VAL A 56 0.74 5.68 -10.61
N ALA A 57 1.20 6.61 -11.44
CA ALA A 57 1.85 6.28 -12.70
C ALA A 57 3.13 5.44 -12.48
N ALA A 58 3.95 5.79 -11.49
CA ALA A 58 5.12 5.02 -11.11
C ALA A 58 4.77 3.61 -10.60
N ILE A 59 3.67 3.48 -9.84
CA ILE A 59 3.16 2.19 -9.38
C ILE A 59 2.77 1.29 -10.55
N PHE A 60 2.10 1.82 -11.59
CA PHE A 60 1.76 1.03 -12.77
C PHE A 60 3.00 0.50 -13.48
N GLN A 61 4.02 1.35 -13.65
CA GLN A 61 5.29 0.92 -14.22
C GLN A 61 5.96 -0.16 -13.35
N GLN A 62 5.91 -0.02 -12.02
CA GLN A 62 6.44 -1.02 -11.10
C GLN A 62 5.73 -2.37 -11.23
N LEU A 63 4.40 -2.37 -11.31
CA LEU A 63 3.60 -3.60 -11.48
C LEU A 63 3.88 -4.27 -12.83
N GLU A 64 4.08 -3.50 -13.90
CA GLU A 64 4.39 -4.04 -15.21
C GLU A 64 5.80 -4.66 -15.28
N THR A 65 6.77 -4.05 -14.58
CA THR A 65 8.18 -4.44 -14.68
C THR A 65 8.63 -5.42 -13.60
N ASN A 66 7.86 -5.60 -12.52
CA ASN A 66 8.21 -6.49 -11.41
C ASN A 66 7.13 -7.56 -11.15
N PRO A 67 7.29 -8.78 -11.68
CA PRO A 67 6.31 -9.86 -11.54
C PRO A 67 6.18 -10.42 -10.11
N GLU A 68 7.09 -10.07 -9.19
CA GLU A 68 6.99 -10.45 -7.77
C GLU A 68 5.92 -9.61 -7.03
N ILE A 69 5.51 -8.47 -7.62
CA ILE A 69 4.50 -7.58 -7.05
C ILE A 69 3.20 -7.76 -7.82
N GLU A 70 2.20 -8.31 -7.16
CA GLU A 70 0.85 -8.48 -7.73
C GLU A 70 -0.05 -7.29 -7.38
N THR A 71 0.15 -6.68 -6.21
CA THR A 71 -0.69 -5.59 -5.71
C THR A 71 0.17 -4.50 -5.12
N SER A 72 -0.21 -3.24 -5.34
CA SER A 72 0.45 -2.08 -4.74
C SER A 72 -0.54 -1.23 -3.98
N LEU A 73 -0.12 -0.70 -2.83
CA LEU A 73 -0.89 0.23 -2.02
C LEU A 73 -0.11 1.53 -1.85
N LEU A 74 -0.68 2.61 -2.40
CA LEU A 74 -0.25 3.98 -2.11
C LEU A 74 -0.98 4.46 -0.86
N ILE A 75 -0.23 4.70 0.21
CA ILE A 75 -0.72 5.15 1.50
C ILE A 75 -0.47 6.65 1.61
N LEU A 76 -1.56 7.41 1.72
CA LEU A 76 -1.54 8.85 1.99
C LEU A 76 -1.89 9.03 3.47
N PRO A 77 -0.90 9.18 4.38
CA PRO A 77 -1.16 9.17 5.82
C PRO A 77 -1.76 10.50 6.32
N ASP A 78 -1.66 11.56 5.52
CA ASP A 78 -2.17 12.90 5.83
C ASP A 78 -3.55 13.12 5.17
N SER A 79 -4.21 14.23 5.51
CA SER A 79 -5.47 14.64 4.89
C SER A 79 -5.27 15.00 3.41
N PHE A 80 -5.49 14.04 2.51
CA PHE A 80 -5.44 14.29 1.07
C PHE A 80 -6.57 15.23 0.63
N GLN A 81 -6.20 16.35 0.01
CA GLN A 81 -7.14 17.29 -0.61
C GLN A 81 -6.89 17.28 -2.12
N GLY A 82 -7.87 16.76 -2.85
CA GLY A 82 -7.83 16.65 -4.30
C GLY A 82 -8.47 17.81 -5.04
#